data_AF-A0A2H2Z4F7-F1
#
_entry.id   AF-A0A2H2Z4F7-F1
#
_cell.length_a   1.000
_cell.length_b   1.000
_cell.length_c   1.000
_cell.angle_alpha   90.00
_cell.angle_beta   90.00
_cell.angle_gamma   90.00
#
_symmetry.space_group_name_H-M   'P 1'
#
loop_
_entity.id
_entity.type
_entity.pdbx_description
1 polymer ?
#
loop_
_entity_poly.entity_id
_entity_poly.type
_entity_poly.pdbx_seq_one_letter_code
_entity_poly.pdbx_strand_id
1 'polypeptide(L)'
;MSDEHDSHSIGSASHVHPIERSDSSVSTTPSDQNEPIIHQPIPTRPRLPSRKSSGPLVVPRDSSAVGPVDSHFGPDDVRAMSPRRTNEDLDKLGKEAREELRKHAKLLQESLLTIFNRIEAVREEHDKLDNNNKFLQKYIGDLMSTSKITATGSRGKK
;
A
#
# COMPACT_ATOMS: atom_id res chain seq x y z
N MET A 1 -38.82 -19.39 5.90
CA MET A 1 -38.07 -19.08 7.12
C MET A 1 -36.71 -18.61 6.66
N SER A 2 -36.55 -17.29 6.68
CA SER A 2 -35.31 -16.57 6.39
C SER A 2 -34.32 -16.79 7.52
N ASP A 3 -33.03 -16.82 7.23
CA ASP A 3 -32.02 -16.07 7.99
C ASP A 3 -30.76 -15.93 7.13
N GLU A 4 -30.54 -14.68 6.71
CA GLU A 4 -29.30 -14.13 6.18
C GLU A 4 -28.26 -14.07 7.29
N HIS A 5 -27.01 -14.42 6.96
CA HIS A 5 -25.88 -13.79 7.64
C HIS A 5 -24.84 -13.33 6.63
N ASP A 6 -24.57 -12.04 6.80
CA ASP A 6 -23.86 -11.12 5.95
C ASP A 6 -22.34 -11.32 5.98
N SER A 7 -21.78 -10.91 4.85
CA SER A 7 -20.44 -10.36 4.61
C SER A 7 -19.53 -10.11 5.82
N HIS A 8 -18.25 -10.53 5.73
CA HIS A 8 -17.12 -9.62 6.00
C HIS A 8 -15.84 -10.07 5.28
N SER A 9 -15.46 -9.23 4.32
CA SER A 9 -14.24 -9.27 3.53
C SER A 9 -13.06 -8.80 4.39
N ILE A 10 -12.04 -9.63 4.60
CA ILE A 10 -10.82 -9.23 5.32
C ILE A 10 -9.81 -8.72 4.29
N GLY A 11 -9.97 -7.45 3.93
CA GLY A 11 -8.92 -6.71 3.25
C GLY A 11 -7.80 -6.38 4.25
N SER A 12 -6.65 -7.01 4.09
CA SER A 12 -5.42 -6.65 4.82
C SER A 12 -4.94 -5.27 4.37
N ALA A 13 -5.51 -4.23 4.99
CA ALA A 13 -5.00 -2.88 4.90
C ALA A 13 -3.64 -2.82 5.61
N SER A 14 -2.62 -2.42 4.85
CA SER A 14 -1.29 -2.07 5.33
C SER A 14 -1.36 -0.97 6.39
N HIS A 15 -1.34 -1.36 7.65
CA HIS A 15 -1.27 -0.43 8.78
C HIS A 15 0.18 0.03 8.95
N VAL A 16 0.53 1.15 8.33
CA VAL A 16 1.77 1.87 8.59
C VAL A 16 1.58 2.57 9.93
N HIS A 17 2.17 2.03 11.00
CA HIS A 17 2.25 2.75 12.28
C HIS A 17 3.27 3.89 12.15
N PRO A 18 2.89 5.17 12.31
CA PRO A 18 3.88 6.22 12.51
C PRO A 18 4.47 6.04 13.91
N ILE A 19 5.79 5.95 14.01
CA ILE A 19 6.50 6.03 15.29
C ILE A 19 6.34 7.47 15.78
N GLU A 20 5.37 7.71 16.65
CA GLU A 20 5.29 8.96 17.39
C GLU A 20 6.42 8.99 18.41
N ARG A 21 7.38 9.90 18.19
CA ARG A 21 8.42 10.22 19.16
C ARG A 21 7.79 11.14 20.20
N SER A 22 7.57 10.62 21.40
CA SER A 22 7.13 11.43 22.55
C SER A 22 8.26 12.33 23.02
N ASP A 23 8.29 13.57 22.53
CA ASP A 23 9.16 14.62 23.04
C ASP A 23 8.39 15.46 24.07
N SER A 24 8.14 14.92 25.27
CA SER A 24 7.51 15.66 26.36
C SER A 24 8.55 16.31 27.26
N SER A 25 8.84 17.59 26.99
CA SER A 25 9.51 18.51 27.93
C SER A 25 8.48 19.55 28.41
N VAL A 26 7.75 19.24 29.47
CA VAL A 26 6.90 20.24 30.15
C VAL A 26 7.78 21.08 31.07
N SER A 27 7.96 22.34 30.71
CA SER A 27 8.50 23.39 31.58
C SER A 27 7.33 23.97 32.37
N THR A 28 7.35 23.85 33.69
CA THR A 28 6.31 24.43 34.57
C THR A 28 6.85 25.69 35.24
N THR A 29 6.34 26.85 34.85
CA THR A 29 6.45 28.11 35.62
C THR A 29 5.28 28.16 36.62
N PRO A 30 5.49 28.58 37.88
CA PRO A 30 4.40 28.63 38.84
C PRO A 30 3.52 29.86 38.54
N SER A 31 2.24 29.62 38.25
CA SER A 31 1.19 30.64 38.23
C SER A 31 0.23 30.32 39.37
N ASP A 32 -0.01 31.29 40.24
CA ASP A 32 -0.92 31.21 41.38
C ASP A 32 -2.35 30.93 40.90
N GLN A 33 -2.82 29.69 41.11
CA GLN A 33 -4.25 29.34 41.21
C GLN A 33 -4.42 27.88 41.68
N ASN A 34 -4.62 27.73 43.00
CA ASN A 34 -5.51 26.81 43.71
C ASN A 34 -5.93 25.46 43.05
N GLU A 35 -4.98 24.61 42.66
CA GLU A 35 -5.19 23.20 42.30
C GLU A 35 -4.45 22.27 43.30
N PRO A 36 -4.95 21.05 43.60
CA PRO A 36 -4.28 20.14 44.51
C PRO A 36 -2.94 19.67 43.93
N ILE A 37 -1.86 20.21 44.47
CA ILE A 37 -0.48 19.90 44.09
C ILE A 37 -0.21 18.42 44.41
N ILE A 38 -0.20 17.58 43.39
CA ILE A 38 0.30 16.20 43.50
C ILE A 38 1.81 16.28 43.74
N HIS A 39 2.22 16.24 45.01
CA HIS A 39 3.62 16.16 45.44
C HIS A 39 4.20 14.77 45.13
N GLN A 40 4.33 14.42 43.85
CA GLN A 40 5.19 13.31 43.47
C GLN A 40 6.64 13.82 43.38
N PRO A 41 7.60 13.20 44.10
CA PRO A 41 9.00 13.59 44.00
C PRO A 41 9.47 13.33 42.56
N ILE A 42 9.92 14.38 41.87
CA ILE A 42 10.51 14.27 40.53
C ILE A 42 11.68 13.28 40.63
N PRO A 43 11.65 12.13 39.93
CA PRO A 43 12.74 11.16 39.98
C PRO A 43 14.02 11.82 39.46
N THR A 44 14.96 12.14 40.35
CA THR A 44 16.25 12.69 39.96
C THR A 44 17.10 11.58 39.35
N ARG A 45 17.44 11.71 38.07
CA ARG A 45 18.34 10.77 37.38
C ARG A 45 19.67 10.68 38.16
N PRO A 46 20.15 9.48 38.53
CA PRO A 46 21.48 9.30 39.11
C PRO A 46 22.55 9.92 38.21
N ARG A 47 23.47 10.68 38.81
CA ARG A 47 24.58 11.30 38.07
C ARG A 47 25.43 10.20 37.45
N LEU A 48 25.48 10.15 36.11
CA LEU A 48 26.38 9.26 35.39
C LEU A 48 27.82 9.59 35.81
N PRO A 49 28.67 8.59 36.08
CA PRO A 49 30.08 8.81 36.34
C PRO A 49 30.70 9.62 35.20
N SER A 50 31.44 10.68 35.53
CA SER A 50 32.21 11.43 34.54
C SER A 50 33.22 10.47 33.90
N ARG A 51 33.00 10.12 32.63
CA ARG A 51 33.97 9.36 31.85
C ARG A 51 35.05 10.34 31.40
N LYS A 52 36.32 10.01 31.64
CA LYS A 52 37.46 10.72 31.04
C LYS A 52 37.27 10.72 29.52
N SER A 53 37.52 11.85 28.86
CA SER A 53 37.50 11.92 27.40
C SER A 53 38.56 10.97 26.85
N SER A 54 38.15 9.82 26.31
CA SER A 54 39.04 8.99 25.50
C SER A 54 39.40 9.81 24.28
N GLY A 55 40.69 10.11 24.11
CA GLY A 55 41.19 10.89 22.98
C GLY A 55 40.82 10.30 21.60
N PRO A 56 41.29 10.91 20.52
CA PRO A 56 40.94 10.50 19.16
C PRO A 56 41.21 9.01 18.95
N LEU A 57 40.19 8.28 18.52
CA LEU A 57 40.17 6.84 18.31
C LEU A 57 40.86 6.47 16.97
N VAL A 58 41.96 7.17 16.65
CA VAL A 58 42.70 7.01 15.41
C VAL A 58 43.63 5.81 15.56
N VAL A 59 43.22 4.72 14.93
CA VAL A 59 44.04 3.52 14.83
C VAL A 59 44.85 3.58 13.53
N PRO A 60 46.19 3.37 13.56
CA PRO A 60 47.00 3.30 12.36
C PRO A 60 46.47 2.27 11.37
N ARG A 61 46.60 2.54 10.06
CA ARG A 61 46.08 1.67 8.98
C ARG A 61 46.63 0.24 9.03
N ASP A 62 47.81 0.05 9.58
CA ASP A 62 48.49 -1.25 9.65
C ASP A 62 48.24 -1.97 11.00
N SER A 63 47.33 -1.46 11.83
CA SER A 63 47.00 -2.07 13.12
C SER A 63 46.11 -3.29 12.95
N SER A 64 46.50 -4.40 13.57
CA SER A 64 45.68 -5.61 13.70
C SER A 64 44.43 -5.45 14.57
N ALA A 65 44.25 -4.28 15.22
CA ALA A 65 43.09 -3.99 16.05
C ALA A 65 41.81 -3.67 15.24
N VAL A 66 41.92 -3.47 13.93
CA VAL A 66 40.79 -3.13 13.05
C VAL A 66 40.76 -4.10 11.88
N GLY A 67 39.76 -4.98 11.89
CA GLY A 67 39.51 -5.99 10.86
C GLY A 67 38.31 -6.84 11.24
N PRO A 68 37.85 -7.76 10.37
CA PRO A 68 36.86 -8.76 10.75
C PRO A 68 37.41 -9.57 11.94
N VAL A 69 36.94 -9.27 13.15
CA VAL A 69 37.29 -10.03 14.35
C VAL A 69 36.45 -11.29 14.32
N ASP A 70 37.11 -12.43 14.16
CA ASP A 70 36.49 -13.73 14.40
C ASP A 70 36.00 -13.75 15.85
N SER A 71 34.72 -13.46 15.99
CA SER A 71 34.06 -13.34 17.28
C SER A 71 33.79 -14.75 17.75
N HIS A 72 34.67 -15.30 18.59
CA HIS A 72 34.42 -16.59 19.22
C HIS A 72 33.25 -16.45 20.20
N PHE A 73 32.08 -16.91 19.77
CA PHE A 73 30.90 -16.99 20.62
C PHE A 73 31.03 -18.23 21.50
N GLY A 74 30.98 -18.04 22.82
CA GLY A 74 31.01 -19.13 23.78
C GLY A 74 29.75 -20.01 23.69
N PRO A 75 29.76 -21.21 24.28
CA PRO A 75 28.62 -22.13 24.27
C PRO A 75 27.35 -21.58 24.95
N ASP A 76 27.49 -20.60 25.85
CA ASP A 76 26.37 -19.89 26.50
C ASP A 76 26.01 -18.55 25.82
N ASP A 77 26.66 -18.19 24.70
CA ASP A 77 26.31 -16.95 23.99
C ASP A 77 24.97 -17.13 23.27
N VAL A 78 23.99 -16.29 23.62
CA VAL A 78 22.66 -16.23 22.97
C VAL A 78 22.74 -16.13 21.45
N ARG A 79 23.84 -15.60 20.91
CA ARG A 79 24.13 -15.49 19.47
C ARG A 79 24.41 -16.82 18.79
N ALA A 80 24.92 -17.81 19.52
CA ALA A 80 25.16 -19.17 19.08
C ALA A 80 23.93 -20.08 19.27
N MET A 81 22.96 -19.62 20.08
CA MET A 81 21.76 -20.39 20.43
C MET A 81 20.60 -20.25 19.44
N SER A 82 20.70 -19.38 18.42
CA SER A 82 19.71 -19.26 17.35
C SER A 82 20.29 -19.69 15.99
N PRO A 83 19.57 -20.51 15.20
CA PRO A 83 19.96 -20.81 13.84
C PRO A 83 20.07 -19.50 13.03
N ARG A 84 21.28 -19.16 12.61
CA ARG A 84 21.52 -18.01 11.73
C ARG A 84 21.39 -18.48 10.29
N ARG A 85 20.53 -17.81 9.51
CA ARG A 85 20.56 -17.95 8.05
C ARG A 85 21.96 -17.58 7.56
N THR A 86 22.54 -18.45 6.74
CA THR A 86 23.83 -18.17 6.12
C THR A 86 23.67 -17.02 5.12
N ASN A 87 24.75 -16.34 4.77
CA ASN A 87 24.70 -15.28 3.74
C ASN A 87 24.14 -15.82 2.40
N GLU A 88 24.43 -17.08 2.09
CA GLU A 88 23.88 -17.79 0.92
C GLU A 88 22.35 -17.93 0.98
N ASP A 89 21.79 -18.25 2.16
CA ASP A 89 20.34 -18.34 2.35
C ASP A 89 19.64 -16.99 2.15
N LEU A 90 20.27 -15.90 2.60
CA LEU A 90 19.74 -14.55 2.41
C LEU A 90 19.74 -14.15 0.93
N ASP A 91 20.79 -14.48 0.20
CA ASP A 91 20.88 -14.23 -1.24
C ASP A 91 19.84 -15.04 -2.02
N LYS A 92 19.64 -16.32 -1.66
CA LYS A 92 18.62 -17.20 -2.25
C LYS A 92 17.21 -16.66 -2.00
N LEU A 93 16.90 -16.28 -0.76
CA LEU A 93 15.61 -15.69 -0.41
C LEU A 93 15.38 -14.37 -1.16
N GLY A 94 16.41 -13.55 -1.32
CA GLY A 94 16.34 -12.30 -2.08
C GLY A 94 16.16 -12.51 -3.59
N LYS A 95 16.65 -13.62 -4.15
CA LYS A 95 16.42 -13.99 -5.55
C LYS A 95 14.99 -14.49 -5.75
N GLU A 96 14.54 -15.42 -4.91
CA GLU A 96 13.18 -15.98 -4.94
C GLU A 96 12.12 -14.87 -4.81
N ALA A 97 12.28 -13.94 -3.87
CA ALA A 97 11.36 -12.82 -3.71
C ALA A 97 11.27 -11.93 -4.97
N ARG A 98 12.40 -11.69 -5.66
CA ARG A 98 12.41 -10.91 -6.91
C ARG A 98 11.81 -11.67 -8.08
N GLU A 99 12.00 -12.99 -8.13
CA GLU A 99 11.41 -13.85 -9.15
C GLU A 99 9.88 -13.92 -9.00
N GLU A 100 9.40 -14.10 -7.77
CA GLU A 100 7.96 -14.13 -7.49
C GLU A 100 7.32 -12.77 -7.83
N LEU A 101 7.96 -11.65 -7.46
CA LEU A 101 7.47 -10.32 -7.84
C LEU A 101 7.37 -10.15 -9.36
N ARG A 102 8.37 -10.62 -10.12
CA ARG A 102 8.33 -10.57 -11.59
C ARG A 102 7.22 -11.45 -12.16
N LYS A 103 6.99 -12.62 -11.57
CA LYS A 103 5.92 -13.52 -11.97
C LYS A 103 4.54 -12.88 -11.76
N HIS A 104 4.30 -12.28 -10.60
CA HIS A 104 3.08 -11.52 -10.32
C HIS A 104 2.89 -10.35 -11.30
N ALA A 105 3.95 -9.59 -11.58
CA ALA A 105 3.88 -8.49 -12.55
C ALA A 105 3.48 -8.97 -13.96
N LYS A 106 4.03 -10.12 -14.41
CA LYS A 106 3.68 -10.71 -15.71
C LYS A 106 2.23 -11.18 -15.76
N LEU A 107 1.76 -11.87 -14.71
CA LEU A 107 0.37 -12.32 -14.63
C LEU A 107 -0.60 -11.14 -14.66
N LEU A 108 -0.27 -10.06 -13.95
CA LEU A 108 -1.07 -8.84 -13.99
C LEU A 108 -1.09 -8.22 -15.39
N GLN A 109 0.05 -8.14 -16.07
CA GLN A 109 0.13 -7.64 -17.44
C GLN A 109 -0.74 -8.46 -18.41
N GLU A 110 -0.68 -9.79 -18.31
CA GLU A 110 -1.49 -10.70 -19.14
C GLU A 110 -2.99 -10.56 -18.85
N SER A 111 -3.36 -10.44 -17.57
CA SER A 111 -4.74 -10.18 -17.15
C SER A 111 -5.27 -8.85 -17.70
N LEU A 112 -4.46 -7.78 -17.61
CA LEU A 112 -4.82 -6.47 -18.16
C LEU A 112 -4.98 -6.50 -19.68
N LEU A 113 -4.08 -7.20 -20.39
CA LEU A 113 -4.19 -7.35 -21.84
C LEU A 113 -5.47 -8.10 -22.25
N THR A 114 -5.83 -9.13 -21.48
CA THR A 114 -7.07 -9.89 -21.72
C THR A 114 -8.31 -9.02 -21.52
N ILE A 115 -8.33 -8.22 -20.45
CA ILE A 115 -9.42 -7.26 -20.18
C ILE A 115 -9.50 -6.21 -21.30
N PHE A 116 -8.36 -5.66 -21.72
CA PHE A 116 -8.29 -4.70 -22.82
C PHE A 116 -8.92 -5.24 -24.11
N ASN A 117 -8.53 -6.46 -24.52
CA ASN A 117 -9.09 -7.09 -25.72
C ASN A 117 -10.61 -7.32 -25.60
N ARG A 118 -11.10 -7.67 -24.41
CA ARG A 118 -12.53 -7.84 -24.17
C ARG A 118 -13.29 -6.51 -24.26
N ILE A 119 -12.70 -5.42 -23.76
CA ILE A 119 -13.27 -4.08 -23.87
C ILE A 119 -13.34 -3.64 -25.34
N GLU A 120 -12.28 -3.84 -26.11
CA GLU A 120 -12.26 -3.51 -27.54
C GLU A 120 -13.36 -4.26 -28.31
N ALA A 121 -13.50 -5.57 -28.07
CA ALA A 121 -14.55 -6.38 -28.71
C ALA A 121 -15.96 -5.86 -28.38
N VAL A 122 -16.21 -5.52 -27.11
CA VAL A 122 -17.49 -4.94 -26.68
C VAL A 122 -17.71 -3.56 -27.31
N ARG A 123 -16.66 -2.73 -27.43
CA ARG A 123 -16.77 -1.41 -28.07
C ARG A 123 -17.17 -1.55 -29.54
N GLU A 124 -16.53 -2.44 -30.29
CA GLU A 124 -16.85 -2.67 -31.70
C GLU A 124 -18.28 -3.18 -31.92
N GLU A 125 -18.76 -4.07 -31.04
CA GLU A 125 -20.14 -4.54 -31.08
C GLU A 125 -21.11 -3.40 -30.76
N HIS A 126 -20.80 -2.61 -29.73
CA HIS A 126 -21.59 -1.44 -29.36
C HIS A 126 -21.69 -0.43 -30.51
N ASP A 127 -20.56 -0.11 -31.16
CA ASP A 127 -20.52 0.79 -32.32
C ASP A 127 -21.41 0.28 -33.46
N LYS A 128 -21.41 -1.04 -33.71
CA LYS A 128 -22.31 -1.66 -34.68
C LYS A 128 -23.78 -1.51 -34.26
N LEU A 129 -24.12 -1.82 -33.02
CA LEU A 129 -25.49 -1.70 -32.52
C LEU A 129 -25.99 -0.25 -32.58
N ASP A 130 -25.14 0.72 -32.23
CA ASP A 130 -25.45 2.15 -32.31
C ASP A 130 -25.71 2.60 -33.74
N ASN A 131 -24.90 2.15 -34.71
CA ASN A 131 -25.11 2.46 -36.12
C ASN A 131 -26.43 1.87 -36.64
N ASN A 132 -26.74 0.62 -36.28
CA ASN A 132 -28.02 0.00 -36.64
C ASN A 132 -29.19 0.71 -35.98
N ASN A 133 -29.07 1.10 -34.71
CA ASN A 133 -30.13 1.81 -33.98
C ASN A 133 -30.40 3.18 -34.62
N LYS A 134 -29.34 3.94 -34.96
CA LYS A 134 -29.46 5.19 -35.72
C LYS A 134 -30.15 4.98 -37.07
N PHE A 135 -29.80 3.91 -37.80
CA PHE A 135 -30.45 3.58 -39.07
C PHE A 135 -31.95 3.30 -38.90
N LEU A 136 -32.32 2.48 -37.90
CA LEU A 136 -33.72 2.16 -37.60
C LEU A 136 -34.51 3.40 -37.19
N GLN A 137 -33.96 4.25 -36.31
CA GLN A 137 -34.59 5.52 -35.91
C GLN A 137 -34.84 6.43 -37.11
N LYS A 138 -33.84 6.58 -38.00
CA LYS A 138 -33.99 7.37 -39.23
C LYS A 138 -35.09 6.78 -40.12
N TYR A 139 -35.08 5.48 -40.35
CA TYR A 139 -36.08 4.80 -41.19
C TYR A 139 -37.50 4.98 -40.65
N ILE A 140 -37.68 4.81 -39.33
CA ILE A 140 -38.97 5.04 -38.66
C ILE A 140 -39.38 6.51 -38.79
N GLY A 141 -38.44 7.45 -38.58
CA GLY A 141 -38.68 8.89 -38.75
C GLY A 141 -39.16 9.24 -40.17
N ASP A 142 -38.48 8.72 -41.19
CA ASP A 142 -38.83 8.92 -42.60
C ASP A 142 -40.20 8.30 -42.92
N LEU A 143 -40.49 7.10 -42.41
CA LEU A 143 -41.78 6.43 -42.61
C LEU A 143 -42.94 7.18 -41.94
N MET A 144 -42.73 7.67 -40.72
CA MET A 144 -43.75 8.47 -40.02
C MET A 144 -43.95 9.85 -40.68
N SER A 145 -42.89 10.47 -41.20
CA SER A 145 -42.97 11.73 -41.93
C SER A 145 -43.74 11.56 -43.24
N THR A 146 -43.41 10.55 -44.04
CA THR A 146 -44.11 10.23 -45.29
C THR A 146 -45.57 9.83 -45.05
N SER A 147 -45.86 9.06 -44.00
CA SER A 147 -47.23 8.66 -43.63
C SER A 147 -48.14 9.84 -43.28
N LYS A 148 -47.60 10.90 -42.67
CA LYS A 148 -48.38 12.14 -42.40
C LYS A 148 -48.72 12.90 -43.70
N ILE A 149 -47.80 12.92 -44.65
CA ILE A 149 -47.97 13.60 -45.94
C ILE A 149 -49.00 12.87 -46.80
N THR A 150 -48.95 11.53 -46.87
CA THR A 150 -49.90 10.74 -47.67
C THR A 150 -51.29 10.64 -47.04
N ALA A 151 -51.41 10.61 -45.71
CA ALA A 151 -52.70 10.54 -45.02
C ALA A 151 -53.52 11.83 -45.09
N THR A 152 -52.88 13.00 -45.25
CA THR A 152 -53.56 14.30 -45.35
C THR A 152 -53.99 14.65 -46.78
N GLY A 153 -53.36 14.04 -47.80
CA GLY A 153 -53.71 14.25 -49.21
C GLY A 153 -54.97 13.52 -49.71
N SER A 154 -55.51 12.54 -48.97
CA SER A 154 -56.69 11.76 -49.42
C SER A 154 -58.04 12.27 -48.91
N ARG A 155 -58.07 13.25 -48.00
CA ARG A 155 -59.31 13.77 -47.38
C ARG A 155 -59.97 14.95 -48.12
N GLY A 156 -59.45 15.37 -49.28
CA GLY A 156 -59.88 16.57 -50.00
C GLY A 156 -60.73 16.36 -51.28
N LYS A 157 -61.59 15.34 -51.35
CA LYS A 157 -62.60 15.21 -52.42
C LYS A 157 -63.92 14.68 -51.86
N LYS A 158 -64.77 15.60 -51.41
CA LYS A 158 -66.24 15.49 -51.42
C LYS A 158 -66.82 16.88 -51.62
#